data_AF-A0A531A1N9-F1
#
_entry.id   AF-A0A531A1N9-F1
#
_cell.length_a   1.000
_cell.length_b   1.000
_cell.length_c   1.000
_cell.angle_alpha   90.00
_cell.angle_beta   90.00
_cell.angle_gamma   90.00
#
_symmetry.space_group_name_H-M   'P 1'
#
loop_
_entity.id
_entity.type
_entity.pdbx_description
1 polymer ?
#
loop_
_entity_poly.entity_id
_entity_poly.type
_entity_poly.pdbx_seq_one_letter_code
_entity_poly.pdbx_strand_id
1 'polypeptide(L)'
;MTNLACAAKRYLLSILLLLGVASSATAQGADQLPSWNDVQAKQAIVAFVERVTAEGAADFVPEAERVAVFDNDGTLWGEQPLYFQLLFAIDRVKAMAPQHPEWKDKEPFASLLKGDIKTALSGGEPAIMD
;
A
#
# COMPACT_ATOMS: atom_id res chain seq x y z
N MET A 1 -64.75 24.43 -13.53
CA MET A 1 -63.34 24.66 -13.95
C MET A 1 -62.33 24.60 -12.81
N THR A 2 -62.76 24.53 -11.54
CA THR A 2 -61.90 24.51 -10.33
C THR A 2 -61.23 23.16 -10.03
N ASN A 3 -61.87 22.03 -10.38
CA ASN A 3 -61.35 20.68 -10.04
C ASN A 3 -60.16 20.24 -10.92
N LEU A 4 -60.10 20.67 -12.19
CA LEU A 4 -58.98 20.33 -13.09
C LEU A 4 -57.68 21.04 -12.67
N ALA A 5 -57.77 22.31 -12.26
CA ALA A 5 -56.61 23.08 -11.80
C ALA A 5 -56.01 22.52 -10.50
N CYS A 6 -56.85 22.02 -9.58
CA CYS A 6 -56.41 21.37 -8.34
C CYS A 6 -55.74 20.01 -8.60
N ALA A 7 -56.28 19.22 -9.54
CA ALA A 7 -55.66 17.96 -9.97
C ALA A 7 -54.30 18.21 -10.65
N ALA A 8 -54.21 19.17 -11.58
CA ALA A 8 -52.97 19.51 -12.27
C ALA A 8 -51.86 19.96 -11.30
N LYS A 9 -52.21 20.75 -10.27
CA LYS A 9 -51.27 21.21 -9.23
C LYS A 9 -50.76 20.07 -8.34
N ARG A 10 -51.60 19.07 -8.06
CA ARG A 10 -51.22 17.84 -7.35
C ARG A 10 -50.29 16.96 -8.18
N TYR A 11 -50.57 16.78 -9.48
CA TYR A 11 -49.69 16.04 -10.38
C TYR A 11 -48.34 16.75 -10.58
N LEU A 12 -48.32 18.09 -10.68
CA LEU A 12 -47.08 18.86 -10.78
C LEU A 12 -46.19 18.71 -9.54
N LEU A 13 -46.80 18.74 -8.34
CA LEU A 13 -46.07 18.57 -7.08
C LEU A 13 -45.49 17.15 -6.96
N SER A 14 -46.24 16.13 -7.36
CA SER A 14 -45.77 14.74 -7.38
C SER A 14 -44.64 14.53 -8.37
N ILE A 15 -44.70 15.16 -9.55
CA ILE A 15 -43.64 15.11 -10.57
C ILE A 15 -42.36 15.81 -10.06
N LEU A 16 -42.49 16.98 -9.44
CA LEU A 16 -41.36 17.68 -8.81
C LEU A 16 -40.73 16.88 -7.66
N LEU A 17 -41.55 16.18 -6.86
CA LEU A 17 -41.06 15.32 -5.78
C LEU A 17 -40.32 14.07 -6.33
N LEU A 18 -40.80 13.50 -7.43
CA LEU A 18 -40.15 12.37 -8.12
C LEU A 18 -38.81 12.76 -8.78
N LEU A 19 -38.70 13.99 -9.31
CA LEU A 19 -37.46 14.51 -9.88
C LEU A 19 -36.39 14.84 -8.83
N GLY A 20 -36.78 15.23 -7.61
CA GLY A 20 -35.84 15.56 -6.52
C GLY A 20 -35.09 14.35 -5.94
N VAL A 21 -35.66 13.14 -6.03
CA VAL A 21 -35.05 11.92 -5.44
C VAL A 21 -34.02 11.28 -6.40
N ALA A 22 -34.06 11.59 -7.70
CA ALA A 22 -33.20 10.98 -8.70
C ALA A 22 -31.75 11.51 -8.73
N SER A 23 -31.43 12.54 -7.94
CA SER A 23 -30.11 13.22 -7.99
C SER A 23 -29.09 12.75 -6.95
N SER A 24 -29.37 11.68 -6.20
CA SER A 24 -28.45 11.15 -5.17
C SER A 24 -27.82 9.80 -5.51
N ALA A 25 -27.81 9.42 -6.79
CA ALA A 25 -26.90 8.38 -7.25
C ALA A 25 -25.53 9.01 -7.46
N THR A 26 -24.85 9.37 -6.37
CA THR A 26 -23.38 9.44 -6.42
C THR A 26 -22.94 8.07 -6.92
N ALA A 27 -22.25 8.02 -8.05
CA ALA A 27 -21.47 6.84 -8.37
C ALA A 27 -20.53 6.65 -7.18
N GLN A 28 -20.89 5.77 -6.25
CA GLN A 28 -19.97 5.25 -5.28
C GLN A 28 -18.89 4.62 -6.15
N GLY A 29 -17.78 5.35 -6.33
CA GLY A 29 -16.64 4.84 -7.06
C GLY A 29 -16.32 3.47 -6.51
N ALA A 30 -15.85 2.56 -7.38
CA ALA A 30 -15.36 1.26 -6.94
C ALA A 30 -14.52 1.45 -5.66
N ASP A 31 -14.74 0.59 -4.66
CA ASP A 31 -13.99 0.67 -3.39
C ASP A 31 -12.51 0.82 -3.74
N GLN A 32 -11.95 1.99 -3.40
CA GLN A 32 -10.63 2.41 -3.86
C GLN A 32 -9.54 1.48 -3.33
N LEU A 33 -9.80 0.81 -2.19
CA LEU A 33 -8.85 -0.05 -1.49
C LEU A 33 -9.60 -1.31 -0.98
N PRO A 34 -9.98 -2.23 -1.89
CA PRO A 34 -10.90 -3.33 -1.57
C PRO A 34 -10.28 -4.43 -0.69
N SER A 35 -8.94 -4.47 -0.60
CA SER A 35 -8.20 -5.37 0.31
C SER A 35 -7.91 -4.75 1.68
N TRP A 36 -8.38 -3.52 1.93
CA TRP A 36 -8.15 -2.82 3.19
C TRP A 36 -9.40 -2.85 4.06
N ASN A 37 -9.22 -3.23 5.33
CA ASN A 37 -10.26 -3.09 6.34
C ASN A 37 -10.63 -1.61 6.53
N ASP A 38 -11.90 -1.33 6.86
CA ASP A 38 -12.41 0.02 7.11
C ASP A 38 -11.98 0.55 8.49
N VAL A 39 -10.68 0.80 8.62
CA VAL A 39 -10.02 1.33 9.82
C VAL A 39 -9.36 2.67 9.53
N GLN A 40 -8.84 3.33 10.58
CA GLN A 40 -8.23 4.66 10.50
C GLN A 40 -7.17 4.79 9.40
N ALA A 41 -6.36 3.76 9.16
CA ALA A 41 -5.33 3.78 8.12
C ALA A 41 -5.90 3.96 6.70
N LYS A 42 -6.92 3.15 6.32
CA LYS A 42 -7.60 3.27 5.01
C LYS A 42 -8.21 4.66 4.84
N GLN A 43 -8.91 5.13 5.88
CA GLN A 43 -9.56 6.45 5.88
C GLN A 43 -8.55 7.59 5.73
N ALA A 44 -7.43 7.53 6.46
CA ALA A 44 -6.39 8.55 6.40
C ALA A 44 -5.71 8.61 5.02
N ILE A 45 -5.43 7.45 4.39
CA ILE A 45 -4.86 7.38 3.04
C ILE A 45 -5.81 8.02 2.03
N VAL A 46 -7.08 7.61 2.02
CA VAL A 46 -8.07 8.13 1.07
C VAL A 46 -8.27 9.63 1.27
N ALA A 47 -8.49 10.09 2.50
CA ALA A 47 -8.69 11.51 2.78
C ALA A 47 -7.46 12.36 2.49
N PHE A 48 -6.24 11.82 2.64
CA PHE A 48 -5.02 12.50 2.24
C PHE A 48 -4.96 12.68 0.73
N VAL A 49 -5.16 11.60 -0.04
CA VAL A 49 -5.12 11.64 -1.51
C VAL A 49 -6.20 12.57 -2.06
N GLU A 50 -7.44 12.48 -1.59
CA GLU A 50 -8.53 13.38 -2.00
C GLU A 50 -8.17 14.86 -1.76
N ARG A 51 -7.62 15.16 -0.59
CA ARG A 51 -7.27 16.54 -0.20
C ARG A 51 -6.15 17.14 -1.03
N VAL A 52 -5.10 16.37 -1.34
CA VAL A 52 -3.96 16.87 -2.11
C VAL A 52 -4.19 16.83 -3.63
N THR A 53 -5.24 16.17 -4.09
CA THR A 53 -5.58 16.08 -5.54
C THR A 53 -6.75 16.96 -5.96
N ALA A 54 -7.53 17.49 -5.01
CA ALA A 54 -8.66 18.38 -5.30
C ALA A 54 -8.21 19.75 -5.82
N GLU A 55 -8.48 20.04 -7.10
CA GLU A 55 -8.14 21.33 -7.71
C GLU A 55 -8.77 22.50 -6.93
N GLY A 56 -7.96 23.53 -6.66
CA GLY A 56 -8.38 24.71 -5.90
C GLY A 56 -8.46 24.51 -4.38
N ALA A 57 -8.18 23.31 -3.86
CA ALA A 57 -8.04 23.10 -2.42
C ALA A 57 -6.77 23.78 -1.87
N ALA A 58 -6.80 24.17 -0.59
CA ALA A 58 -5.66 24.80 0.08
C ALA A 58 -4.40 23.93 0.10
N ASP A 59 -4.60 22.61 0.14
CA ASP A 59 -3.53 21.60 0.23
C ASP A 59 -3.22 20.95 -1.15
N PHE A 60 -3.74 21.50 -2.25
CA PHE A 60 -3.52 20.93 -3.59
C PHE A 60 -2.03 20.83 -3.92
N VAL A 61 -1.61 19.64 -4.36
CA VAL A 61 -0.25 19.36 -4.82
C VAL A 61 -0.26 19.17 -6.35
N PRO A 62 0.54 19.93 -7.11
CA PRO A 62 0.69 19.73 -8.56
C PRO A 62 1.10 18.30 -8.88
N GLU A 63 0.61 17.75 -9.99
CA GLU A 63 0.85 16.34 -10.37
C GLU A 63 2.33 15.93 -10.34
N ALA A 64 3.21 16.80 -10.85
CA ALA A 64 4.64 16.55 -10.91
C ALA A 64 5.32 16.45 -9.52
N GLU A 65 4.66 16.93 -8.47
CA GLU A 65 5.16 16.94 -7.10
C GLU A 65 4.57 15.81 -6.23
N ARG A 66 3.63 15.02 -6.77
CA ARG A 66 2.96 13.92 -6.04
C ARG A 66 3.87 12.68 -5.95
N VAL A 67 4.91 12.77 -5.12
CA VAL A 67 5.86 11.68 -4.88
C VAL A 67 5.56 11.00 -3.54
N ALA A 68 5.36 9.68 -3.58
CA ALA A 68 5.26 8.82 -2.40
C ALA A 68 6.42 7.82 -2.40
N VAL A 69 7.04 7.63 -1.24
CA VAL A 69 8.14 6.67 -1.04
C VAL A 69 7.69 5.56 -0.10
N PHE A 70 8.05 4.32 -0.44
CA PHE A 70 7.75 3.14 0.35
C PHE A 70 9.06 2.41 0.61
N ASP A 71 9.24 1.95 1.84
CA ASP A 71 10.23 0.91 2.12
C ASP A 71 9.79 -0.41 1.43
N ASN A 72 10.71 -1.37 1.29
CA ASN A 72 10.45 -2.64 0.62
C ASN A 72 10.20 -3.78 1.62
N ASP A 73 11.25 -4.17 2.36
CA ASP A 73 11.21 -5.23 3.36
C ASP A 73 10.24 -4.88 4.49
N GLY A 74 9.34 -5.81 4.84
CA GLY A 74 8.33 -5.60 5.87
C GLY A 74 7.19 -4.63 5.51
N THR A 75 7.30 -3.92 4.38
CA THR A 75 6.30 -2.93 3.91
C THR A 75 5.56 -3.40 2.66
N LEU A 76 6.28 -3.68 1.56
CA LEU A 76 5.69 -4.16 0.31
C LEU A 76 5.68 -5.69 0.20
N TRP A 77 6.55 -6.36 0.97
CA TRP A 77 6.62 -7.82 1.04
C TRP A 77 7.07 -8.30 2.43
N GLY A 78 7.00 -9.61 2.67
CA GLY A 78 7.40 -10.20 3.95
C GLY A 78 8.92 -10.25 4.13
N GLU A 79 9.37 -10.03 5.36
CA GLU A 79 10.81 -10.02 5.72
C GLU A 79 11.18 -11.11 6.76
N GLN A 80 10.20 -11.87 7.23
CA GLN A 80 10.39 -12.88 8.26
C GLN A 80 10.50 -14.27 7.64
N PRO A 81 11.38 -15.14 8.15
CA PRO A 81 12.30 -14.91 9.27
C PRO A 81 13.58 -14.16 8.90
N LEU A 82 13.84 -13.95 7.60
CA LEU A 82 15.01 -13.24 7.06
C LEU A 82 14.62 -12.53 5.76
N TYR A 83 15.22 -11.37 5.50
CA TYR A 83 15.02 -10.61 4.27
C TYR A 83 15.39 -11.42 3.02
N PHE A 84 14.68 -11.20 1.92
CA PHE A 84 14.88 -11.95 0.67
C PHE A 84 16.30 -11.83 0.12
N GLN A 85 16.91 -10.64 0.21
CA GLN A 85 18.28 -10.41 -0.25
C GLN A 85 19.30 -11.25 0.54
N LEU A 86 19.08 -11.45 1.83
CA LEU A 86 19.95 -12.27 2.66
C LEU A 86 19.80 -13.77 2.32
N LEU A 87 18.57 -14.25 2.10
CA LEU A 87 18.34 -15.62 1.63
C LEU A 87 19.07 -15.88 0.31
N PHE A 88 18.96 -14.95 -0.64
CA PHE A 88 19.71 -15.01 -1.90
C PHE A 88 21.22 -15.04 -1.68
N ALA A 89 21.76 -14.15 -0.83
CA ALA A 89 23.18 -14.09 -0.53
C ALA A 89 23.72 -15.42 0.04
N ILE A 90 22.97 -16.05 0.95
CA ILE A 90 23.30 -17.37 1.52
C ILE A 90 23.41 -18.42 0.40
N ASP A 91 22.46 -18.42 -0.55
CA ASP A 91 22.48 -19.35 -1.69
C ASP A 91 23.63 -19.06 -2.68
N ARG A 92 24.13 -17.83 -2.75
CA ARG A 92 25.34 -17.48 -3.52
C ARG A 92 26.60 -17.92 -2.81
N VAL A 93 26.72 -17.70 -1.51
CA VAL A 93 27.84 -18.19 -0.70
C VAL A 93 27.97 -19.71 -0.84
N LYS A 94 26.87 -20.47 -0.72
CA LYS A 94 26.90 -21.93 -0.87
C LYS A 94 27.34 -22.37 -2.28
N ALA A 95 26.83 -21.71 -3.32
CA ALA A 95 27.17 -22.03 -4.70
C ALA A 95 28.64 -21.73 -5.03
N MET A 96 29.19 -20.66 -4.44
CA MET A 96 30.55 -20.19 -4.69
C MET A 96 31.61 -20.82 -3.77
N ALA A 97 31.20 -21.46 -2.67
CA ALA A 97 32.11 -22.07 -1.69
C ALA A 97 33.19 -22.99 -2.28
N PRO A 98 32.96 -23.78 -3.36
CA PRO A 98 34.03 -24.59 -3.96
C PRO A 98 35.18 -23.77 -4.54
N GLN A 99 34.95 -22.51 -4.91
CA GLN A 99 35.98 -21.59 -5.41
C GLN A 99 36.66 -20.77 -4.30
N HIS A 100 36.14 -20.84 -3.07
CA HIS A 100 36.58 -20.04 -1.92
C HIS A 100 36.87 -20.93 -0.70
N PRO A 101 37.96 -21.71 -0.71
CA PRO A 101 38.29 -22.62 0.38
C PRO A 101 38.48 -21.91 1.73
N GLU A 102 38.92 -20.65 1.72
CA GLU A 102 39.10 -19.80 2.91
C GLU A 102 37.80 -19.54 3.69
N TRP A 103 36.64 -19.63 3.03
CA TRP A 103 35.34 -19.42 3.67
C TRP A 103 34.97 -20.49 4.69
N LYS A 104 35.70 -21.61 4.74
CA LYS A 104 35.50 -22.64 5.79
C LYS A 104 35.92 -22.15 7.17
N ASP A 105 36.87 -21.22 7.22
CA ASP A 105 37.50 -20.73 8.45
C ASP A 105 37.30 -19.21 8.67
N LYS A 106 36.82 -18.48 7.66
CA LYS A 106 36.55 -17.04 7.73
C LYS A 106 35.07 -16.75 8.03
N GLU A 107 34.81 -16.01 9.11
CA GLU A 107 33.47 -15.49 9.40
C GLU A 107 33.10 -14.28 8.50
N PRO A 108 31.81 -14.07 8.18
CA PRO A 108 30.63 -14.85 8.60
C PRO A 108 30.39 -16.14 7.77
N PHE A 109 31.19 -16.39 6.73
CA PHE A 109 30.98 -17.48 5.78
C PHE A 109 31.04 -18.87 6.44
N ALA A 110 31.97 -19.05 7.39
CA ALA A 110 32.13 -20.31 8.09
C ALA A 110 30.86 -20.71 8.87
N SER A 111 30.24 -19.77 9.58
CA SER A 111 28.96 -19.99 10.27
C SER A 111 27.81 -20.22 9.28
N LEU A 112 27.73 -19.43 8.20
CA LEU A 112 26.71 -19.60 7.16
C LEU A 112 26.75 -20.99 6.50
N LEU A 113 27.95 -21.48 6.16
CA LEU A 113 28.13 -22.78 5.52
C LEU A 113 27.79 -23.95 6.46
N LYS A 114 27.88 -23.75 7.78
CA LYS A 114 27.43 -24.70 8.81
C LYS A 114 25.93 -24.60 9.11
N GLY A 115 25.23 -23.64 8.52
CA GLY A 115 23.80 -23.38 8.78
C GLY A 115 23.54 -22.61 10.08
N ASP A 116 24.57 -22.08 10.74
CA ASP A 116 24.43 -21.26 11.95
C ASP A 116 24.21 -19.78 11.57
N ILE A 117 22.99 -19.50 11.10
CA ILE A 117 22.60 -18.15 10.65
C ILE A 117 22.64 -17.16 11.82
N LYS A 118 22.33 -17.61 13.04
CA LYS A 118 22.33 -16.74 14.22
C LYS A 118 23.73 -16.20 14.52
N THR A 119 24.74 -17.08 14.52
CA THR A 119 26.14 -16.67 14.72
C THR A 119 26.63 -15.82 13.55
N ALA A 120 26.31 -16.21 12.32
CA ALA A 120 26.68 -15.45 11.12
C ALA A 120 26.18 -13.99 11.14
N LEU A 121 24.99 -13.76 11.70
CA LEU A 121 24.35 -12.44 11.77
C LEU A 121 24.57 -11.71 13.10
N SER A 122 25.40 -12.26 14.00
CA SER A 122 25.57 -11.71 15.36
C SER A 122 26.17 -10.30 15.39
N GLY A 123 26.85 -9.87 14.32
CA GLY A 123 27.35 -8.50 14.15
C GLY A 123 26.35 -7.52 13.53
N GLY A 124 25.11 -7.92 13.27
CA GLY A 124 24.08 -7.06 12.65
C GLY A 124 24.32 -6.79 11.16
N GLU A 125 23.77 -5.68 10.66
CA GLU A 125 23.94 -5.24 9.26
C GLU A 125 25.41 -5.17 8.80
N PRO A 126 26.39 -4.66 9.58
CA PRO A 126 27.78 -4.65 9.16
C PRO A 126 28.34 -6.04 8.85
N ALA A 127 27.89 -7.07 9.57
CA ALA A 127 28.36 -8.44 9.37
C ALA A 127 27.98 -9.02 8.00
N ILE A 128 27.02 -8.42 7.29
CA ILE A 128 26.56 -8.87 5.97
C ILE A 128 26.93 -7.94 4.82
N MET A 129 27.63 -6.82 5.10
CA MET A 129 27.96 -5.80 4.10
C MET A 129 29.46 -5.68 3.78
N ASP A 130 30.34 -6.36 4.54
CA ASP A 130 31.80 -6.39 4.33
C ASP A 130 32.27 -7.54 3.42
#